data_AF-A0A1G4MHM8-F1
#
_entry.id   AF-A0A1G4MHM8-F1
#
_cell.length_a   1.000
_cell.length_b   1.000
_cell.length_c   1.000
_cell.angle_alpha   90.00
_cell.angle_beta   90.00
_cell.angle_gamma   90.00
#
_symmetry.space_group_name_H-M   'P 1'
#
loop_
_entity.id
_entity.type
_entity.pdbx_description
1 polymer ?
#
loop_
_entity_poly.entity_id
_entity_poly.type
_entity_poly.pdbx_seq_one_letter_code
_entity_poly.pdbx_strand_id
1 'polypeptide(L)'
;MKAWEKQVHGAIILLVFLIFQLAGRYLKQHEGDLDSNGLLPRRVPRVQRYHNSDASLCAPFLDKINEYWITKGEPQIRNYEDIRLTSRGRVGQYGVVMSNGVGDNTVDDFEIEVTFKIYNDRSKPKNTQQLIGDGMAIVISPEKDFMSHNMLSSYARKQYEHNSGGILGNDRTMMGFPKNLPGLAIVVDTYRNSKKTKLQPPFLSLMLNIDPEQHHYSPETDGEESTGYSLKPLTKLKKSLVTGAVTKLRIIYLESIGFLKIDMDYSSNGNWIEIYQKDSGLFLPKNMKTGQRFIGVGASTGELTETVEIKRVDTYEFHWEGHDEDNYDYVEEMKFFLAHEYGEYVNLGHDDFANWKMARAEGLEFDSLASQQDQKSGYFFFLFKWCIILFSIYMLSVYVRVSLRRLKMVKQKHKHGLLG
;
A
#
# COMPACT_ATOMS: atom_id res chain seq x y z
N MET A 1 -12.44 -4.53 59.41
CA MET A 1 -12.57 -5.73 58.53
C MET A 1 -12.96 -5.40 57.08
N LYS A 2 -14.00 -4.60 56.80
CA LYS A 2 -14.41 -4.27 55.41
C LYS A 2 -13.38 -3.49 54.57
N ALA A 3 -12.52 -2.68 55.20
CA ALA A 3 -11.46 -1.94 54.50
C ALA A 3 -10.30 -2.86 54.06
N TRP A 4 -10.03 -3.91 54.84
CA TRP A 4 -8.98 -4.90 54.55
C TRP A 4 -9.36 -5.75 53.33
N GLU A 5 -10.61 -6.18 53.23
CA GLU A 5 -11.08 -6.90 52.04
C GLU A 5 -10.95 -6.04 50.78
N LYS A 6 -11.32 -4.76 50.81
CA LYS A 6 -11.20 -3.88 49.63
C LYS A 6 -9.74 -3.66 49.19
N GLN A 7 -8.82 -3.55 50.16
CA GLN A 7 -7.39 -3.42 49.87
C GLN A 7 -6.79 -4.72 49.29
N VAL A 8 -7.20 -5.88 49.79
CA VAL A 8 -6.77 -7.18 49.26
C VAL A 8 -7.30 -7.43 47.85
N HIS A 9 -8.56 -7.09 47.56
CA HIS A 9 -9.11 -7.19 46.20
C HIS A 9 -8.42 -6.22 45.23
N GLY A 10 -8.13 -4.99 45.67
CA GLY A 10 -7.36 -4.03 44.88
C GLY A 10 -5.94 -4.52 44.57
N ALA A 11 -5.26 -5.11 45.55
CA ALA A 11 -3.92 -5.66 45.37
C ALA A 11 -3.89 -6.85 44.39
N ILE A 12 -4.89 -7.74 44.43
CA ILE A 12 -4.99 -8.88 43.52
C ILE A 12 -5.24 -8.41 42.08
N ILE A 13 -6.13 -7.44 41.86
CA ILE A 13 -6.39 -6.89 40.52
C ILE A 13 -5.14 -6.23 39.95
N LEU A 14 -4.40 -5.48 40.78
CA LEU A 14 -3.17 -4.80 40.36
C LEU A 14 -2.06 -5.81 40.05
N LEU A 15 -1.97 -6.91 40.81
CA LEU A 15 -1.04 -8.00 40.56
C LEU A 15 -1.37 -8.75 39.25
N VAL A 16 -2.65 -9.05 38.99
CA VAL A 16 -3.09 -9.66 37.73
C VAL A 16 -2.81 -8.73 36.55
N PHE A 17 -3.07 -7.43 36.70
CA PHE A 17 -2.78 -6.45 35.66
C PHE A 17 -1.26 -6.32 35.38
N LEU A 18 -0.43 -6.34 36.42
CA LEU A 18 1.03 -6.36 36.29
C LEU A 18 1.53 -7.64 35.63
N ILE A 19 0.99 -8.82 36.00
CA ILE A 19 1.31 -10.09 35.35
C ILE A 19 0.88 -10.04 33.89
N PHE A 20 -0.28 -9.47 33.55
CA PHE A 20 -0.73 -9.34 32.17
C PHE A 20 0.12 -8.36 31.35
N GLN A 21 0.58 -7.25 31.96
CA GLN A 21 1.53 -6.33 31.31
C GLN A 21 2.92 -6.92 31.17
N LEU A 22 3.41 -7.67 32.16
CA LEU A 22 4.71 -8.36 32.11
C LEU A 22 4.66 -9.52 31.13
N ALA A 23 3.61 -10.34 31.14
CA ALA A 23 3.39 -11.41 30.17
C ALA A 23 3.16 -10.84 28.77
N GLY A 24 2.42 -9.74 28.62
CA GLY A 24 2.25 -9.06 27.34
C GLY A 24 3.55 -8.46 26.81
N ARG A 25 4.40 -7.89 27.67
CA ARG A 25 5.76 -7.44 27.28
C ARG A 25 6.69 -8.61 27.00
N TYR A 26 6.61 -9.70 27.76
CA TYR A 26 7.42 -10.91 27.57
C TYR A 26 7.04 -11.63 26.28
N LEU A 27 5.74 -11.77 25.96
CA LEU A 27 5.25 -12.30 24.69
C LEU A 27 5.64 -11.40 23.53
N LYS A 28 5.52 -10.07 23.66
CA LYS A 28 5.92 -9.13 22.61
C LYS A 28 7.43 -9.02 22.41
N GLN A 29 8.22 -9.42 23.42
CA GLN A 29 9.67 -9.50 23.35
C GLN A 29 10.15 -10.90 22.91
N HIS A 30 9.35 -11.96 23.09
CA HIS A 30 9.63 -13.32 22.64
C HIS A 30 8.92 -13.77 21.36
N GLU A 31 8.00 -12.99 20.79
CA GLU A 31 7.50 -13.17 19.42
C GLU A 31 8.62 -12.96 18.38
N GLY A 32 9.74 -12.33 18.77
CA GLY A 32 10.96 -12.23 17.97
C GLY A 32 12.13 -13.12 18.42
N ASP A 33 12.00 -13.88 19.53
CA ASP A 33 13.14 -14.56 20.20
C ASP A 33 12.91 -16.06 20.47
N LEU A 34 11.82 -16.66 19.99
CA LEU A 34 11.56 -18.10 20.11
C LEU A 34 12.45 -18.99 19.21
N ASP A 35 13.36 -18.41 18.42
CA ASP A 35 14.29 -19.13 17.52
C ASP A 35 15.76 -19.11 17.96
N SER A 36 16.04 -18.89 19.26
CA SER A 36 17.42 -18.84 19.77
C SER A 36 17.98 -20.18 20.28
N ASN A 37 17.23 -21.28 20.22
CA ASN A 37 17.73 -22.63 20.53
C ASN A 37 17.85 -23.48 19.25
N GLY A 38 19.00 -23.35 18.59
CA GLY A 38 19.30 -23.96 17.28
C GLY A 38 19.31 -25.49 17.26
N LEU A 39 18.17 -26.09 16.88
CA LEU A 39 18.06 -27.51 16.50
C LEU A 39 17.12 -27.78 15.30
N LEU A 40 16.62 -26.75 14.61
CA LEU A 40 15.87 -26.89 13.35
C LEU A 40 16.58 -26.10 12.25
N PRO A 41 16.75 -26.66 11.03
CA PRO A 41 17.25 -25.87 9.91
C PRO A 41 16.29 -24.71 9.66
N ARG A 42 16.83 -23.48 9.67
CA ARG A 42 16.08 -22.27 9.30
C ARG A 42 15.54 -22.49 7.88
N ARG A 43 14.23 -22.73 7.76
CA ARG A 43 13.58 -22.89 6.45
C ARG A 43 13.86 -21.62 5.66
N VAL A 44 14.50 -21.78 4.51
CA VAL A 44 14.70 -20.69 3.53
C VAL A 44 13.48 -20.67 2.62
N PRO A 45 12.95 -19.48 2.27
CA PRO A 45 11.88 -19.40 1.28
C PRO A 45 12.29 -20.06 -0.03
N ARG A 46 11.36 -20.80 -0.64
CA ARG A 46 11.57 -21.41 -1.96
C ARG A 46 11.27 -20.45 -3.09
N VAL A 47 10.37 -19.49 -2.84
CA VAL A 47 10.18 -18.31 -3.69
C VAL A 47 11.47 -17.50 -3.67
N GLN A 48 11.98 -17.21 -4.85
CA GLN A 48 13.20 -16.43 -5.04
C GLN A 48 12.91 -15.14 -5.78
N ARG A 49 13.70 -14.11 -5.48
CA ARG A 49 13.64 -12.81 -6.12
C ARG A 49 14.56 -12.79 -7.34
N TYR A 50 13.99 -12.60 -8.52
CA TYR A 50 14.70 -12.51 -9.80
C TYR A 50 14.66 -11.08 -10.34
N HIS A 51 15.79 -10.57 -10.81
CA HIS A 51 15.82 -9.24 -11.42
C HIS A 51 15.39 -9.31 -12.89
N ASN A 52 14.27 -8.65 -13.22
CA ASN A 52 13.79 -8.55 -14.60
C ASN A 52 14.51 -7.41 -15.31
N SER A 53 15.46 -7.74 -16.19
CA SER A 53 16.23 -6.75 -16.94
C SER A 53 15.45 -6.00 -18.00
N ASP A 54 14.32 -6.54 -18.46
CA ASP A 54 13.56 -6.04 -19.60
C ASP A 54 12.56 -4.99 -19.12
N ALA A 55 11.93 -5.22 -17.97
CA ALA A 55 11.10 -4.26 -17.26
C ALA A 55 11.91 -3.31 -16.34
N SER A 56 13.24 -3.31 -16.42
CA SER A 56 14.12 -2.41 -15.65
C SER A 56 14.78 -1.35 -16.53
N LEU A 57 15.04 -0.18 -15.95
CA LEU A 57 15.67 0.97 -16.59
C LEU A 57 16.82 1.48 -15.74
N CYS A 58 18.05 1.15 -16.14
CA CYS A 58 19.28 1.57 -15.47
C CYS A 58 20.29 2.12 -16.48
N ALA A 59 21.30 2.85 -15.99
CA ALA A 59 22.40 3.31 -16.81
C ALA A 59 23.28 2.12 -17.27
N PRO A 60 23.72 2.04 -18.54
CA PRO A 60 23.43 2.98 -19.62
C PRO A 60 21.99 2.90 -20.16
N PHE A 61 21.31 4.04 -20.29
CA PHE A 61 19.89 4.10 -20.61
C PHE A 61 19.52 3.92 -22.09
N LEU A 62 20.38 4.32 -23.03
CA LEU A 62 20.03 4.41 -24.45
C LEU A 62 19.65 3.06 -25.04
N ASP A 63 20.38 1.99 -24.68
CA ASP A 63 20.09 0.65 -25.18
C ASP A 63 18.72 0.18 -24.69
N LYS A 64 18.44 0.37 -23.39
CA LYS A 64 17.15 0.02 -22.79
C LYS A 64 15.99 0.84 -23.36
N ILE A 65 16.20 2.12 -23.67
CA ILE A 65 15.20 2.98 -24.31
C ILE A 65 14.97 2.62 -25.77
N ASN A 66 15.98 2.10 -26.47
CA ASN A 66 15.78 1.66 -27.85
C ASN A 66 15.04 0.33 -27.93
N GLU A 67 15.18 -0.54 -26.92
CA GLU A 67 14.69 -1.91 -26.98
C GLU A 67 13.42 -2.16 -26.15
N TYR A 68 13.38 -1.74 -24.87
CA TYR A 68 12.36 -2.15 -23.90
C TYR A 68 11.50 -1.01 -23.34
N TRP A 69 11.87 0.24 -23.60
CA TRP A 69 11.17 1.43 -23.09
C TRP A 69 10.83 2.39 -24.22
N ILE A 70 9.85 3.28 -24.00
CA ILE A 70 9.48 4.35 -24.93
C ILE A 70 9.42 5.64 -24.13
N THR A 71 9.91 6.72 -24.75
CA THR A 71 9.83 8.07 -24.20
C THR A 71 8.86 8.94 -25.00
N LYS A 72 8.13 9.84 -24.33
CA LYS A 72 7.24 10.83 -24.96
C LYS A 72 7.39 12.20 -24.28
N GLY A 73 7.17 13.26 -25.04
CA GLY A 73 7.33 14.64 -24.57
C GLY A 73 8.74 15.14 -24.79
N GLU A 74 9.31 15.81 -23.78
CA GLU A 74 10.64 16.42 -23.87
C GLU A 74 11.63 15.90 -22.80
N PRO A 75 11.74 14.58 -22.54
CA PRO A 75 12.75 14.07 -21.61
C PRO A 75 14.16 14.21 -22.22
N GLN A 76 15.14 14.52 -21.37
CA GLN A 76 16.56 14.53 -21.72
C GLN A 76 17.24 13.29 -21.18
N ILE A 77 17.73 12.43 -22.06
CA ILE A 77 18.39 11.17 -21.70
C ILE A 77 19.90 11.44 -21.56
N ARG A 78 20.40 11.43 -20.32
CA ARG A 78 21.84 11.42 -20.05
C ARG A 78 22.27 9.99 -19.80
N ASN A 79 22.77 9.35 -20.86
CA ASN A 79 22.97 7.91 -20.93
C ASN A 79 23.59 7.27 -19.67
N TYR A 80 24.58 7.92 -19.05
CA TYR A 80 25.31 7.38 -17.89
C TYR A 80 24.94 8.03 -16.55
N GLU A 81 23.98 8.95 -16.50
CA GLU A 81 23.68 9.74 -15.30
C GLU A 81 22.22 9.65 -14.84
N ASP A 82 21.28 10.08 -15.68
CA ASP A 82 19.84 10.14 -15.40
C ASP A 82 19.01 10.35 -16.67
N ILE A 83 17.71 10.11 -16.54
CA ILE A 83 16.71 10.60 -17.47
C ILE A 83 16.00 11.76 -16.79
N ARG A 84 16.20 12.97 -17.32
CA ARG A 84 15.52 14.16 -16.84
C ARG A 84 14.18 14.32 -17.56
N LEU A 85 13.09 14.17 -16.84
CA LEU A 85 11.74 14.29 -17.40
C LEU A 85 11.33 15.75 -17.61
N THR A 86 11.64 16.62 -16.65
CA THR A 86 11.32 18.06 -16.67
C THR A 86 12.53 18.88 -16.22
N SER A 87 12.56 20.15 -16.62
CA SER A 87 13.63 21.08 -16.28
C SER A 87 13.08 22.36 -15.68
N ARG A 88 13.76 22.86 -14.63
CA ARG A 88 13.53 24.22 -14.13
C ARG A 88 13.56 25.24 -15.26
N GLY A 89 12.64 26.20 -15.21
CA GLY A 89 12.57 27.34 -16.12
C GLY A 89 11.85 27.06 -17.44
N ARG A 90 11.43 25.81 -17.68
CA ARG A 90 10.60 25.45 -18.84
C ARG A 90 9.16 25.27 -18.39
N VAL A 91 8.32 26.25 -18.71
CA VAL A 91 6.87 26.26 -18.39
C VAL A 91 6.13 25.30 -19.32
N GLY A 92 5.17 24.54 -18.80
CA GLY A 92 4.36 23.63 -19.63
C GLY A 92 5.11 22.42 -20.19
N GLN A 93 6.33 22.15 -19.73
CA GLN A 93 7.09 20.97 -20.12
C GLN A 93 6.48 19.70 -19.51
N TYR A 94 6.54 18.60 -20.25
CA TYR A 94 6.28 17.27 -19.71
C TYR A 94 7.25 16.25 -20.32
N GLY A 95 7.49 15.18 -19.58
CA GLY A 95 8.30 14.06 -20.03
C GLY A 95 7.79 12.77 -19.41
N VAL A 96 7.69 11.72 -20.22
CA VAL A 96 7.23 10.40 -19.81
C VAL A 96 8.17 9.35 -20.35
N VAL A 97 8.46 8.33 -19.53
CA VAL A 97 9.11 7.09 -19.93
C VAL A 97 8.24 5.92 -19.49
N MET A 98 8.06 4.92 -20.36
CA MET A 98 7.17 3.78 -20.10
C MET A 98 7.72 2.51 -20.74
N SER A 99 7.59 1.36 -20.07
CA SER A 99 7.99 0.07 -20.66
C SER A 99 7.10 -0.25 -21.86
N ASN A 100 7.69 -0.84 -22.89
CA ASN A 100 7.06 -0.96 -24.20
C ASN A 100 6.43 -2.34 -24.48
N GLY A 101 6.52 -3.28 -23.53
CA GLY A 101 6.00 -4.64 -23.66
C GLY A 101 6.89 -5.61 -24.43
N VAL A 102 8.05 -5.18 -24.91
CA VAL A 102 9.09 -6.07 -25.44
C VAL A 102 9.80 -6.73 -24.26
N GLY A 103 10.11 -8.01 -24.37
CA GLY A 103 10.64 -8.81 -23.26
C GLY A 103 9.56 -9.23 -22.27
N ASP A 104 9.95 -9.49 -21.03
CA ASP A 104 9.01 -9.89 -19.98
C ASP A 104 8.37 -8.67 -19.29
N ASN A 105 7.06 -8.48 -19.51
CA ASN A 105 6.22 -7.52 -18.78
C ASN A 105 4.96 -8.22 -18.21
N THR A 106 4.93 -9.55 -18.21
CA THR A 106 3.87 -10.37 -17.62
C THR A 106 4.18 -10.60 -16.15
N VAL A 107 4.20 -9.49 -15.40
CA VAL A 107 4.60 -9.47 -13.99
C VAL A 107 3.38 -9.57 -13.08
N ASP A 108 3.30 -10.67 -12.33
CA ASP A 108 2.16 -11.02 -11.45
C ASP A 108 2.53 -10.75 -9.99
N ASP A 109 3.59 -11.39 -9.51
CA ASP A 109 4.20 -11.14 -8.21
C ASP A 109 5.53 -10.41 -8.39
N PHE A 110 5.57 -9.11 -8.06
CA PHE A 110 6.71 -8.26 -8.38
C PHE A 110 7.00 -7.17 -7.33
N GLU A 111 8.23 -6.66 -7.40
CA GLU A 111 8.67 -5.46 -6.72
C GLU A 111 9.28 -4.48 -7.72
N ILE A 112 8.88 -3.20 -7.65
CA ILE A 112 9.46 -2.11 -8.44
C ILE A 112 10.08 -1.08 -7.51
N GLU A 113 11.37 -0.78 -7.69
CA GLU A 113 12.07 0.32 -7.04
C GLU A 113 12.35 1.46 -8.03
N VAL A 114 11.69 2.60 -7.86
CA VAL A 114 11.97 3.83 -8.62
C VAL A 114 12.88 4.73 -7.81
N THR A 115 14.09 4.98 -8.32
CA THR A 115 15.05 5.93 -7.74
C THR A 115 15.00 7.25 -8.51
N PHE A 116 14.73 8.36 -7.82
CA PHE A 116 14.51 9.66 -8.47
C PHE A 116 14.99 10.85 -7.61
N LYS A 117 14.96 12.04 -8.22
CA LYS A 117 15.21 13.34 -7.57
C LYS A 117 14.21 14.37 -8.04
N ILE A 118 13.74 15.21 -7.13
CA ILE A 118 12.92 16.39 -7.43
C ILE A 118 13.59 17.61 -6.80
N TYR A 119 13.79 18.67 -7.59
CA TYR A 119 14.35 19.93 -7.10
C TYR A 119 14.11 21.08 -8.07
N ASN A 120 14.10 22.31 -7.56
CA ASN A 120 14.16 23.51 -8.39
C ASN A 120 15.57 24.13 -8.31
N ASP A 121 16.02 24.53 -7.12
CA ASP A 121 17.36 25.08 -6.92
C ASP A 121 18.20 24.29 -5.92
N ARG A 122 19.28 23.66 -6.39
CA ARG A 122 20.22 22.91 -5.54
C ARG A 122 21.02 23.82 -4.59
N SER A 123 21.11 25.12 -4.88
CA SER A 123 21.91 26.07 -4.10
C SER A 123 21.18 26.65 -2.89
N LYS A 124 19.84 26.53 -2.83
CA LYS A 124 19.05 27.09 -1.72
C LYS A 124 19.07 26.15 -0.52
N PRO A 125 19.14 26.67 0.72
CA PRO A 125 19.16 25.84 1.92
C PRO A 125 17.87 25.01 2.03
N LYS A 126 18.00 23.78 2.54
CA LYS A 126 16.93 22.76 2.64
C LYS A 126 15.67 23.22 3.39
N ASN A 127 15.73 24.36 4.09
CA ASN A 127 14.63 24.90 4.91
C ASN A 127 13.83 26.03 4.23
N THR A 128 14.20 26.49 3.04
CA THR A 128 13.44 27.54 2.34
C THR A 128 12.25 26.93 1.59
N GLN A 129 11.05 27.51 1.75
CA GLN A 129 9.87 27.10 1.00
C GLN A 129 10.07 27.49 -0.47
N GLN A 130 10.46 26.52 -1.30
CA GLN A 130 10.60 26.72 -2.74
C GLN A 130 9.21 26.59 -3.38
N LEU A 131 8.80 27.61 -4.14
CA LEU A 131 7.67 27.48 -5.04
C LEU A 131 8.13 26.64 -6.24
N ILE A 132 7.60 25.43 -6.34
CA ILE A 132 7.92 24.43 -7.36
C ILE A 132 6.60 23.79 -7.81
N GLY A 133 6.60 23.18 -8.99
CA GLY A 133 5.43 22.49 -9.54
C GLY A 133 5.76 21.79 -10.86
N ASP A 134 4.96 20.81 -11.28
CA ASP A 134 3.71 20.37 -10.62
C ASP A 134 3.87 19.05 -9.85
N GLY A 135 4.78 18.19 -10.30
CA GLY A 135 5.10 16.94 -9.63
C GLY A 135 5.56 15.84 -10.58
N MET A 136 5.40 14.60 -10.11
CA MET A 136 5.64 13.39 -10.88
C MET A 136 4.59 12.33 -10.61
N ALA A 137 4.40 11.40 -11.54
CA ALA A 137 3.58 10.22 -11.34
C ALA A 137 4.37 8.95 -11.69
N ILE A 138 4.12 7.90 -10.93
CA ILE A 138 4.56 6.54 -11.22
C ILE A 138 3.29 5.73 -11.47
N VAL A 139 3.24 5.03 -12.60
CA VAL A 139 2.06 4.27 -13.04
C VAL A 139 2.40 2.82 -13.32
N ILE A 140 1.47 1.93 -13.03
CA ILE A 140 1.46 0.54 -13.49
C ILE A 140 0.15 0.34 -14.23
N SER A 141 0.21 0.22 -15.55
CA SER A 141 -0.98 0.30 -16.41
C SER A 141 -1.06 -0.86 -17.41
N PRO A 142 -2.26 -1.36 -17.74
CA PRO A 142 -2.44 -2.31 -18.83
C PRO A 142 -2.35 -1.66 -20.23
N GLU A 143 -2.23 -0.34 -20.30
CA GLU A 143 -2.25 0.44 -21.54
C GLU A 143 -0.97 1.25 -21.72
N LYS A 144 -0.36 1.18 -22.91
CA LYS A 144 0.82 1.97 -23.28
C LYS A 144 0.68 2.68 -24.61
N ASP A 145 -0.32 2.33 -25.42
CA ASP A 145 -0.34 2.69 -26.84
C ASP A 145 -0.60 4.18 -27.07
N PHE A 146 -1.09 4.90 -26.05
CA PHE A 146 -1.11 6.37 -26.05
C PHE A 146 0.29 6.97 -26.27
N MET A 147 1.37 6.25 -25.94
CA MET A 147 2.74 6.72 -26.12
C MET A 147 3.15 6.81 -27.59
N SER A 148 2.73 5.85 -28.42
CA SER A 148 3.16 5.72 -29.82
C SER A 148 2.14 6.29 -30.82
N HIS A 149 0.86 6.36 -30.47
CA HIS A 149 -0.19 6.81 -31.39
C HIS A 149 -0.13 8.31 -31.67
N ASN A 150 -0.14 8.66 -32.96
CA ASN A 150 -0.25 10.04 -33.39
C ASN A 150 -1.71 10.51 -33.32
N MET A 151 -2.02 11.31 -32.29
CA MET A 151 -3.36 11.83 -32.02
C MET A 151 -3.49 13.32 -32.40
N LEU A 152 -2.82 13.77 -33.47
CA LEU A 152 -2.88 15.18 -33.88
C LEU A 152 -4.27 15.59 -34.41
N SER A 153 -4.94 14.72 -35.16
CA SER A 153 -6.28 15.01 -35.72
C SER A 153 -7.40 14.66 -34.73
N SER A 154 -8.53 15.39 -34.81
CA SER A 154 -9.72 15.10 -34.01
C SER A 154 -10.28 13.70 -34.27
N TYR A 155 -10.19 13.22 -35.51
CA TYR A 155 -10.58 11.87 -35.89
C TYR A 155 -9.68 10.81 -35.23
N ALA A 156 -8.35 10.97 -35.31
CA ALA A 156 -7.42 10.03 -34.69
C ALA A 156 -7.59 9.97 -33.16
N ARG A 157 -7.86 11.12 -32.52
CA ARG A 157 -8.16 11.19 -31.08
C ARG A 157 -9.40 10.35 -30.73
N LYS A 158 -10.52 10.61 -31.41
CA LYS A 158 -11.77 9.88 -31.16
C LYS A 158 -11.63 8.38 -31.46
N GLN A 159 -10.88 8.03 -32.50
CA GLN A 159 -10.63 6.63 -32.84
C GLN A 159 -9.83 5.93 -31.74
N TYR A 160 -8.77 6.59 -31.23
CA TYR A 160 -8.00 6.05 -30.12
C TYR A 160 -8.85 5.91 -28.86
N GLU A 161 -9.57 6.97 -28.48
CA GLU A 161 -10.46 6.97 -27.31
C GLU A 161 -11.48 5.82 -27.39
N HIS A 162 -12.12 5.63 -28.54
CA HIS A 162 -13.04 4.51 -28.75
C HIS A 162 -12.36 3.14 -28.67
N ASN A 163 -11.19 2.98 -29.31
CA ASN A 163 -10.48 1.69 -29.35
C ASN A 163 -9.85 1.30 -28.01
N SER A 164 -9.54 2.29 -27.16
CA SER A 164 -8.90 2.12 -25.86
C SER A 164 -9.89 2.04 -24.69
N GLY A 165 -11.19 2.02 -24.98
CA GLY A 165 -12.24 1.97 -23.94
C GLY A 165 -12.35 3.26 -23.14
N GLY A 166 -12.13 4.43 -23.78
CA GLY A 166 -12.35 5.75 -23.19
C GLY A 166 -11.08 6.53 -22.82
N ILE A 167 -9.88 6.00 -23.05
CA ILE A 167 -8.64 6.64 -22.58
C ILE A 167 -8.37 7.94 -23.34
N LEU A 168 -8.17 9.03 -22.59
CA LEU A 168 -7.90 10.36 -23.12
C LEU A 168 -6.40 10.51 -23.44
N GLY A 169 -5.90 9.78 -24.43
CA GLY A 169 -4.46 9.65 -24.71
C GLY A 169 -3.67 10.95 -25.01
N ASN A 170 -4.36 12.06 -25.31
CA ASN A 170 -3.73 13.38 -25.49
C ASN A 170 -3.84 14.28 -24.25
N ASP A 171 -4.63 13.89 -23.25
CA ASP A 171 -4.60 14.51 -21.93
C ASP A 171 -3.27 14.16 -21.24
N ARG A 172 -2.69 15.12 -20.55
CA ARG A 172 -1.37 15.00 -19.90
C ARG A 172 -1.39 15.55 -18.47
N THR A 173 -2.60 15.73 -17.94
CA THR A 173 -2.80 16.51 -16.72
C THR A 173 -2.44 15.72 -15.46
N MET A 174 -2.29 14.40 -15.56
CA MET A 174 -1.72 13.56 -14.51
C MET A 174 -0.21 13.39 -14.73
N MET A 175 0.53 14.48 -14.53
CA MET A 175 2.01 14.49 -14.57
C MET A 175 2.59 13.94 -15.88
N GLY A 176 2.01 14.32 -17.02
CA GLY A 176 2.41 13.83 -18.34
C GLY A 176 1.62 12.63 -18.86
N PHE A 177 0.92 11.90 -17.98
CA PHE A 177 0.03 10.80 -18.36
C PHE A 177 -1.42 11.27 -18.58
N PRO A 178 -2.23 10.49 -19.33
CA PRO A 178 -3.67 10.65 -19.38
C PRO A 178 -4.28 10.57 -17.98
N LYS A 179 -5.14 11.53 -17.61
CA LYS A 179 -5.80 11.54 -16.29
C LYS A 179 -6.65 10.31 -15.98
N ASN A 180 -7.15 9.64 -17.00
CA ASN A 180 -7.99 8.43 -16.88
C ASN A 180 -7.26 7.16 -17.31
N LEU A 181 -5.93 7.17 -17.26
CA LEU A 181 -5.14 5.97 -17.53
C LEU A 181 -5.55 4.86 -16.54
N PRO A 182 -5.94 3.66 -17.00
CA PRO A 182 -6.26 2.54 -16.12
C PRO A 182 -5.00 2.02 -15.43
N GLY A 183 -5.17 1.38 -14.28
CA GLY A 183 -4.09 0.86 -13.45
C GLY A 183 -3.84 1.67 -12.18
N LEU A 184 -2.73 1.37 -11.52
CA LEU A 184 -2.28 2.06 -10.31
C LEU A 184 -1.57 3.36 -10.71
N ALA A 185 -2.01 4.48 -10.14
CA ALA A 185 -1.37 5.77 -10.24
C ALA A 185 -0.90 6.24 -8.86
N ILE A 186 0.40 6.46 -8.74
CA ILE A 186 1.05 7.07 -7.57
C ILE A 186 1.47 8.47 -7.97
N VAL A 187 0.68 9.47 -7.59
CA VAL A 187 0.92 10.87 -7.94
C VAL A 187 1.61 11.58 -6.78
N VAL A 188 2.78 12.14 -7.05
CA VAL A 188 3.58 12.94 -6.13
C VAL A 188 3.45 14.40 -6.55
N ASP A 189 2.56 15.11 -5.88
CA ASP A 189 2.28 16.52 -6.12
C ASP A 189 3.22 17.41 -5.31
N THR A 190 3.84 18.37 -5.99
CA THR A 190 4.80 19.31 -5.39
C THR A 190 4.24 20.73 -5.32
N TYR A 191 3.11 20.95 -5.97
CA TYR A 191 2.32 22.17 -5.90
C TYR A 191 0.94 21.88 -5.30
N ARG A 192 0.27 22.92 -4.79
CA ARG A 192 -1.08 22.83 -4.23
C ARG A 192 -2.03 23.62 -5.10
N ASN A 193 -2.86 22.92 -5.86
CA ASN A 193 -3.81 23.50 -6.79
C ASN A 193 -5.09 23.92 -6.04
N SER A 194 -5.54 23.10 -5.10
CA SER A 194 -6.76 23.37 -4.35
C SER A 194 -6.54 24.25 -3.14
N LYS A 195 -7.36 25.30 -3.03
CA LYS A 195 -7.43 26.13 -1.82
C LYS A 195 -8.05 25.37 -0.63
N LYS A 196 -8.81 24.30 -0.88
CA LYS A 196 -9.42 23.47 0.16
C LYS A 196 -8.37 22.58 0.83
N THR A 197 -7.31 22.21 0.11
CA THR A 197 -6.21 21.40 0.62
C THR A 197 -5.48 22.12 1.76
N LYS A 198 -5.63 21.60 2.98
CA LYS A 198 -4.97 22.13 4.19
C LYS A 198 -3.52 21.69 4.29
N LEU A 199 -3.15 20.61 3.61
CA LEU A 199 -1.79 20.08 3.60
C LEU A 199 -0.87 21.00 2.79
N GLN A 200 0.38 21.07 3.24
CA GLN A 200 1.44 21.75 2.49
C GLN A 200 2.17 20.71 1.66
N PRO A 201 2.49 21.00 0.38
CA PRO A 201 3.24 20.10 -0.47
C PRO A 201 4.67 19.87 0.08
N PRO A 202 5.33 18.76 -0.29
CA PRO A 202 4.83 17.72 -1.21
C PRO A 202 3.83 16.76 -0.54
N PHE A 203 2.89 16.25 -1.33
CA PHE A 203 1.94 15.22 -0.90
C PHE A 203 1.76 14.15 -1.99
N LEU A 204 1.13 13.05 -1.60
CA LEU A 204 0.99 11.86 -2.41
C LEU A 204 -0.47 11.43 -2.46
N SER A 205 -0.94 11.16 -3.68
CA SER A 205 -2.24 10.56 -3.97
C SER A 205 -2.03 9.16 -4.56
N LEU A 206 -2.80 8.19 -4.06
CA LEU A 206 -2.81 6.80 -4.54
C LEU A 206 -4.20 6.51 -5.11
N MET A 207 -4.24 6.19 -6.38
CA MET A 207 -5.49 5.96 -7.10
C MET A 207 -5.38 4.69 -7.95
N LEU A 208 -6.44 3.89 -7.94
CA LEU A 208 -6.62 2.77 -8.84
C LEU A 208 -7.76 3.10 -9.82
N ASN A 209 -7.43 3.17 -11.10
CA ASN A 209 -8.39 3.37 -12.17
C ASN A 209 -8.70 2.04 -12.85
N ILE A 210 -9.94 1.57 -12.78
CA ILE A 210 -10.37 0.34 -13.48
C ILE A 210 -11.04 0.68 -14.82
N ASP A 211 -12.06 1.53 -14.79
CA ASP A 211 -12.82 2.00 -15.97
C ASP A 211 -12.36 3.39 -16.43
N PRO A 212 -11.70 3.53 -17.60
CA PRO A 212 -11.27 4.82 -18.13
C PRO A 212 -12.41 5.80 -18.46
N GLU A 213 -13.63 5.34 -18.76
CA GLU A 213 -14.75 6.24 -19.10
C GLU A 213 -15.27 6.97 -17.86
N GLN A 214 -15.19 6.31 -16.69
CA GLN A 214 -15.73 6.83 -15.43
C GLN A 214 -14.65 7.38 -14.52
N HIS A 215 -13.49 6.73 -14.46
CA HIS A 215 -12.43 7.03 -13.50
C HIS A 215 -11.40 8.00 -14.08
N HIS A 216 -11.14 9.08 -13.35
CA HIS A 216 -10.08 10.02 -13.71
C HIS A 216 -9.50 10.70 -12.47
N TYR A 217 -8.23 11.08 -12.57
CA TYR A 217 -7.56 11.97 -11.63
C TYR A 217 -8.05 13.41 -11.82
N SER A 218 -8.30 14.12 -10.70
CA SER A 218 -8.60 15.56 -10.71
C SER A 218 -7.37 16.37 -10.31
N PRO A 219 -6.63 16.94 -11.29
CA PRO A 219 -5.44 17.76 -11.02
C PRO A 219 -5.78 19.10 -10.36
N GLU A 220 -6.99 19.63 -10.55
CA GLU A 220 -7.42 20.89 -9.95
C GLU A 220 -7.65 20.77 -8.44
N THR A 221 -7.93 19.54 -7.99
CA THR A 221 -8.28 19.24 -6.59
C THR A 221 -7.20 18.45 -5.88
N ASP A 222 -5.98 18.42 -6.42
CA ASP A 222 -4.86 17.63 -5.85
C ASP A 222 -5.23 16.13 -5.69
N GLY A 223 -6.13 15.65 -6.54
CA GLY A 223 -6.68 14.30 -6.50
C GLY A 223 -7.87 14.05 -5.56
N GLU A 224 -8.32 15.04 -4.77
CA GLU A 224 -9.40 14.87 -3.77
C GLU A 224 -10.76 14.53 -4.41
N GLU A 225 -11.09 15.15 -5.55
CA GLU A 225 -12.34 14.92 -6.30
C GLU A 225 -12.13 13.95 -7.48
N SER A 226 -11.08 13.13 -7.43
CA SER A 226 -10.87 12.05 -8.43
C SER A 226 -11.99 11.01 -8.34
N THR A 227 -12.37 10.44 -9.48
CA THR A 227 -13.47 9.47 -9.54
C THR A 227 -13.01 8.01 -9.50
N GLY A 228 -11.70 7.76 -9.65
CA GLY A 228 -11.11 6.43 -9.43
C GLY A 228 -11.11 6.01 -7.96
N TYR A 229 -10.75 4.75 -7.70
CA TYR A 229 -10.68 4.22 -6.34
C TYR A 229 -9.48 4.84 -5.60
N SER A 230 -9.76 5.74 -4.66
CA SER A 230 -8.73 6.30 -3.78
C SER A 230 -8.32 5.26 -2.75
N LEU A 231 -7.09 4.76 -2.86
CA LEU A 231 -6.56 3.74 -1.95
C LEU A 231 -6.19 4.32 -0.60
N LYS A 232 -5.82 5.61 -0.57
CA LYS A 232 -5.45 6.32 0.65
C LYS A 232 -5.83 7.80 0.51
N PRO A 233 -6.31 8.44 1.59
CA PRO A 233 -6.43 9.89 1.62
C PRO A 233 -5.10 10.59 1.32
N LEU A 234 -5.19 11.82 0.82
CA LEU A 234 -4.04 12.65 0.49
C LEU A 234 -3.00 12.64 1.61
N THR A 235 -1.81 12.15 1.32
CA THR A 235 -0.78 11.87 2.32
C THR A 235 0.36 12.85 2.20
N LYS A 236 0.65 13.58 3.28
CA LYS A 236 1.77 14.52 3.31
C LYS A 236 3.11 13.78 3.31
N LEU A 237 4.01 14.17 2.41
CA LEU A 237 5.37 13.64 2.33
C LEU A 237 6.38 14.53 3.05
N LYS A 238 7.59 14.01 3.28
CA LYS A 238 8.69 14.79 3.86
C LYS A 238 9.19 15.84 2.87
N LYS A 239 9.44 17.06 3.36
CA LYS A 239 10.00 18.18 2.57
C LYS A 239 11.37 17.86 1.95
N SER A 240 12.12 16.90 2.49
CA SER A 240 13.40 16.46 1.93
C SER A 240 13.29 15.94 0.50
N LEU A 241 12.11 15.43 0.11
CA LEU A 241 11.81 14.93 -1.23
C LEU A 241 12.16 15.93 -2.34
N VAL A 242 11.87 17.22 -2.09
CA VAL A 242 11.99 18.29 -3.08
C VAL A 242 13.29 19.08 -2.97
N THR A 243 14.26 18.56 -2.20
CA THR A 243 15.57 19.20 -2.00
C THR A 243 16.66 18.72 -2.97
N GLY A 244 16.33 17.77 -3.85
CA GLY A 244 17.29 17.12 -4.75
C GLY A 244 18.06 15.95 -4.12
N ALA A 245 17.67 15.52 -2.92
CA ALA A 245 18.12 14.27 -2.33
C ALA A 245 17.65 13.08 -3.19
N VAL A 246 18.49 12.05 -3.30
CA VAL A 246 18.08 10.79 -3.94
C VAL A 246 16.99 10.16 -3.06
N THR A 247 15.82 9.94 -3.64
CA THR A 247 14.70 9.25 -2.99
C THR A 247 14.42 7.96 -3.75
N LYS A 248 14.03 6.93 -3.02
CA LYS A 248 13.51 5.69 -3.59
C LYS A 248 12.04 5.52 -3.22
N LEU A 249 11.23 5.09 -4.17
CA LEU A 249 9.88 4.59 -3.94
C LEU A 249 9.86 3.12 -4.32
N ARG A 250 9.32 2.27 -3.45
CA ARG A 250 9.19 0.83 -3.67
C ARG A 250 7.72 0.45 -3.71
N ILE A 251 7.34 -0.35 -4.70
CA ILE A 251 6.01 -0.94 -4.87
C ILE A 251 6.19 -2.45 -4.79
N ILE A 252 5.57 -3.11 -3.83
CA ILE A 252 5.55 -4.58 -3.72
C ILE A 252 4.11 -4.99 -3.99
N TYR A 253 3.89 -5.74 -5.08
CA TYR A 253 2.58 -6.26 -5.43
C TYR A 253 2.68 -7.77 -5.59
N LEU A 254 1.87 -8.50 -4.83
CA LEU A 254 1.79 -9.95 -4.89
C LEU A 254 0.35 -10.32 -5.26
N GLU A 255 0.12 -10.53 -6.54
CA GLU A 255 -1.19 -10.92 -7.08
C GLU A 255 -1.66 -12.26 -6.54
N SER A 256 -0.74 -13.21 -6.28
CA SER A 256 -1.06 -14.54 -5.74
C SER A 256 -1.78 -14.47 -4.38
N ILE A 257 -1.49 -13.45 -3.57
CA ILE A 257 -2.10 -13.24 -2.24
C ILE A 257 -2.91 -11.93 -2.14
N GLY A 258 -3.04 -11.17 -3.23
CA GLY A 258 -3.78 -9.90 -3.26
C GLY A 258 -3.18 -8.79 -2.39
N PHE A 259 -1.85 -8.78 -2.23
CA PHE A 259 -1.11 -7.85 -1.36
C PHE A 259 -0.53 -6.69 -2.17
N LEU A 260 -0.67 -5.45 -1.66
CA LEU A 260 0.02 -4.28 -2.18
C LEU A 260 0.65 -3.49 -1.03
N LYS A 261 1.94 -3.18 -1.15
CA LYS A 261 2.65 -2.28 -0.25
C LYS A 261 3.43 -1.24 -1.02
N ILE A 262 3.44 -0.01 -0.53
CA ILE A 262 4.17 1.11 -1.09
C ILE A 262 5.00 1.75 0.03
N ASP A 263 6.31 1.77 -0.18
CA ASP A 263 7.30 2.33 0.75
C ASP A 263 8.08 3.48 0.11
N MET A 264 8.63 4.35 0.95
CA MET A 264 9.50 5.44 0.50
C MET A 264 10.75 5.55 1.38
N ASP A 265 11.92 5.63 0.76
CA ASP A 265 13.20 5.95 1.41
C ASP A 265 13.70 7.32 0.92
N TYR A 266 13.62 8.31 1.80
CA TYR A 266 14.04 9.71 1.52
C TYR A 266 15.56 9.94 1.59
N SER A 267 16.32 8.96 2.07
CA SER A 267 17.78 9.05 2.26
C SER A 267 18.57 8.11 1.35
N SER A 268 17.89 7.21 0.63
CA SER A 268 18.51 6.17 -0.20
C SER A 268 19.51 5.31 0.59
N ASN A 269 19.25 5.10 1.88
CA ASN A 269 20.09 4.33 2.81
C ASN A 269 19.42 3.02 3.26
N GLY A 270 18.30 2.64 2.64
CA GLY A 270 17.52 1.44 2.99
C GLY A 270 16.54 1.65 4.14
N ASN A 271 16.34 2.89 4.61
CA ASN A 271 15.35 3.20 5.64
C ASN A 271 13.97 3.39 5.01
N TRP A 272 13.32 2.28 4.70
CA TRP A 272 11.98 2.25 4.12
C TRP A 272 10.93 2.71 5.12
N ILE A 273 10.10 3.67 4.70
CA ILE A 273 8.95 4.15 5.45
C ILE A 273 7.70 3.74 4.70
N GLU A 274 6.84 2.98 5.36
CA GLU A 274 5.55 2.58 4.81
C GLU A 274 4.66 3.80 4.55
N ILE A 275 4.21 3.90 3.31
CA ILE A 275 3.24 4.91 2.86
C ILE A 275 1.85 4.28 2.79
N TYR A 276 1.74 3.05 2.30
CA TYR A 276 0.47 2.34 2.16
C TYR A 276 0.68 0.84 2.17
N GLN A 277 -0.29 0.12 2.73
CA GLN A 277 -0.34 -1.34 2.71
C GLN A 277 -1.81 -1.78 2.65
N LYS A 278 -2.09 -2.79 1.83
CA LYS A 278 -3.36 -3.52 1.77
C LYS A 278 -3.05 -5.01 1.66
N ASP A 279 -3.62 -5.77 2.60
CA ASP A 279 -3.23 -7.17 2.82
C ASP A 279 -4.11 -8.18 2.10
N SER A 280 -5.16 -7.73 1.43
CA SER A 280 -6.04 -8.59 0.65
C SER A 280 -6.87 -7.78 -0.33
N GLY A 281 -7.23 -8.39 -1.46
CA GLY A 281 -8.39 -7.96 -2.22
C GLY A 281 -8.17 -6.80 -3.18
N LEU A 282 -6.92 -6.57 -3.57
CA LEU A 282 -6.56 -5.57 -4.56
C LEU A 282 -6.03 -6.23 -5.84
N PHE A 283 -6.73 -5.99 -6.95
CA PHE A 283 -6.31 -6.45 -8.27
C PHE A 283 -5.82 -5.27 -9.10
N LEU A 284 -4.58 -5.34 -9.61
CA LEU A 284 -4.09 -4.36 -10.57
C LEU A 284 -4.48 -4.79 -11.99
N PRO A 285 -5.15 -3.95 -12.79
CA PRO A 285 -5.52 -4.29 -14.16
C PRO A 285 -4.34 -4.76 -15.03
N LYS A 286 -4.58 -5.77 -15.87
CA LYS A 286 -3.66 -6.28 -16.90
C LYS A 286 -4.22 -6.04 -18.30
N ASN A 287 -3.33 -5.99 -19.28
CA ASN A 287 -3.78 -5.97 -20.67
C ASN A 287 -4.51 -7.29 -20.98
N MET A 288 -5.78 -7.23 -21.37
CA MET A 288 -6.59 -8.44 -21.57
C MET A 288 -6.08 -9.34 -22.71
N LYS A 289 -5.29 -8.80 -23.64
CA LYS A 289 -4.76 -9.57 -24.79
C LYS A 289 -3.39 -10.16 -24.50
N THR A 290 -2.52 -9.40 -23.84
CA THR A 290 -1.12 -9.80 -23.64
C THR A 290 -0.81 -10.26 -22.22
N GLY A 291 -1.69 -10.02 -21.25
CA GLY A 291 -1.45 -10.27 -19.83
C GLY A 291 -0.44 -9.29 -19.20
N GLN A 292 0.06 -8.31 -19.96
CA GLN A 292 1.15 -7.45 -19.51
C GLN A 292 0.68 -6.29 -18.63
N ARG A 293 1.61 -5.80 -17.80
CA ARG A 293 1.54 -4.51 -17.12
C ARG A 293 2.74 -3.66 -17.51
N PHE A 294 2.49 -2.41 -17.84
CA PHE A 294 3.50 -1.47 -18.26
C PHE A 294 3.83 -0.51 -17.12
N ILE A 295 5.12 -0.33 -16.87
CA ILE A 295 5.64 0.52 -15.81
C ILE A 295 5.96 1.88 -16.44
N GLY A 296 5.44 2.95 -15.86
CA GLY A 296 5.64 4.30 -16.37
C GLY A 296 6.07 5.27 -15.28
N VAL A 297 6.93 6.21 -15.65
CA VAL A 297 7.27 7.37 -14.82
C VAL A 297 7.15 8.64 -15.66
N GLY A 298 6.43 9.62 -15.13
CA GLY A 298 6.09 10.85 -15.83
C GLY A 298 6.22 12.05 -14.91
N ALA A 299 6.46 13.22 -15.49
CA ALA A 299 6.44 14.49 -14.80
C ALA A 299 5.95 15.60 -15.73
N SER A 300 5.37 16.64 -15.13
CA SER A 300 5.01 17.87 -15.83
C SER A 300 5.26 19.10 -14.98
N THR A 301 5.37 20.24 -15.65
CA THR A 301 5.48 21.56 -15.05
C THR A 301 4.34 22.43 -15.56
N GLY A 302 3.68 23.16 -14.67
CA GLY A 302 2.71 24.17 -15.01
C GLY A 302 3.36 25.54 -15.16
N GLU A 303 2.77 26.55 -14.51
CA GLU A 303 3.35 27.90 -14.38
C GLU A 303 4.60 27.91 -13.49
N LEU A 304 4.59 27.08 -12.44
CA LEU A 304 5.77 26.76 -11.66
C LEU A 304 6.54 25.64 -12.34
N THR A 305 7.85 25.62 -12.11
CA THR A 305 8.75 24.67 -12.76
C THR A 305 9.65 24.00 -11.75
N GLU A 306 10.01 22.77 -12.06
CA GLU A 306 10.96 21.99 -11.30
C GLU A 306 11.71 21.01 -12.21
N THR A 307 12.73 20.38 -11.65
CA THR A 307 13.51 19.36 -12.32
C THR A 307 13.20 18.02 -11.68
N VAL A 308 12.66 17.10 -12.47
CA VAL A 308 12.44 15.69 -12.09
C VAL A 308 13.43 14.82 -12.86
N GLU A 309 14.26 14.07 -12.15
CA GLU A 309 15.27 13.16 -12.69
C GLU A 309 15.03 11.73 -12.21
N ILE A 310 14.96 10.78 -13.14
CA ILE A 310 14.96 9.35 -12.86
C ILE A 310 16.41 8.87 -12.89
N LYS A 311 16.83 8.18 -11.84
CA LYS A 311 18.15 7.56 -11.73
C LYS A 311 18.12 6.09 -12.06
N ARG A 312 17.03 5.41 -11.71
CA ARG A 312 16.86 3.97 -11.94
C ARG A 312 15.41 3.56 -11.75
N VAL A 313 14.98 2.55 -12.49
CA VAL A 313 13.80 1.73 -12.22
C VAL A 313 14.29 0.29 -12.19
N ASP A 314 14.27 -0.35 -11.02
CA ASP A 314 14.58 -1.78 -10.90
C ASP A 314 13.27 -2.54 -10.69
N THR A 315 13.08 -3.59 -11.47
CA THR A 315 11.93 -4.49 -11.40
C THR A 315 12.42 -5.88 -11.04
N TYR A 316 11.81 -6.47 -10.03
CA TYR A 316 12.07 -7.82 -9.58
C TYR A 316 10.78 -8.63 -9.60
N GLU A 317 10.89 -9.91 -9.90
CA GLU A 317 9.79 -10.85 -9.88
C GLU A 317 10.06 -11.93 -8.84
N PHE A 318 8.99 -12.50 -8.31
CA PHE A 318 9.06 -13.54 -7.31
C PHE A 318 8.55 -14.85 -7.90
N HIS A 319 9.42 -15.84 -7.97
CA HIS A 319 9.11 -17.12 -8.60
C HIS A 319 9.50 -18.29 -7.71
N TRP A 320 8.68 -19.34 -7.74
CA TRP A 320 9.03 -20.65 -7.22
C TRP A 320 9.12 -21.64 -8.39
N GLU A 321 10.37 -21.98 -8.78
CA GLU A 321 10.62 -22.82 -9.95
C GLU A 321 9.78 -24.12 -9.94
N GLY A 322 9.13 -24.39 -11.08
CA GLY A 322 8.35 -25.61 -11.32
C GLY A 322 7.00 -25.67 -10.59
N HIS A 323 6.54 -24.56 -10.01
CA HIS A 323 5.25 -24.47 -9.33
C HIS A 323 4.36 -23.42 -9.99
N ASP A 324 3.06 -23.70 -9.98
CA ASP A 324 2.04 -22.81 -10.52
C ASP A 324 1.57 -21.84 -9.44
N GLU A 325 1.52 -20.55 -9.75
CA GLU A 325 1.04 -19.47 -8.87
C GLU A 325 -0.42 -19.70 -8.43
N ASP A 326 -1.16 -20.47 -9.23
CA ASP A 326 -2.55 -20.81 -9.01
C ASP A 326 -2.78 -21.93 -7.98
N ASN A 327 -1.70 -22.55 -7.45
CA ASN A 327 -1.75 -23.57 -6.41
C ASN A 327 -1.66 -22.94 -5.01
N TYR A 328 -2.46 -23.43 -4.06
CA TYR A 328 -2.43 -22.96 -2.68
C TYR A 328 -1.08 -23.18 -1.98
N ASP A 329 -0.32 -24.21 -2.36
CA ASP A 329 1.04 -24.42 -1.82
C ASP A 329 1.96 -23.23 -2.15
N TYR A 330 1.81 -22.66 -3.34
CA TYR A 330 2.55 -21.47 -3.75
C TYR A 330 2.17 -20.27 -2.90
N VAL A 331 0.87 -20.09 -2.64
CA VAL A 331 0.32 -19.03 -1.77
C VAL A 331 0.89 -19.11 -0.35
N GLU A 332 0.95 -20.32 0.24
CA GLU A 332 1.56 -20.50 1.56
C GLU A 332 3.06 -20.16 1.57
N GLU A 333 3.79 -20.59 0.54
CA GLU A 333 5.20 -20.26 0.38
C GLU A 333 5.42 -18.76 0.17
N MET A 334 4.56 -18.09 -0.60
CA MET A 334 4.61 -16.64 -0.83
C MET A 334 4.33 -15.87 0.46
N LYS A 335 3.37 -16.30 1.28
CA LYS A 335 3.13 -15.73 2.61
C LYS A 335 4.36 -15.88 3.51
N PHE A 336 5.02 -17.03 3.46
CA PHE A 336 6.25 -17.26 4.20
C PHE A 336 7.40 -16.38 3.70
N PHE A 337 7.55 -16.25 2.37
CA PHE A 337 8.52 -15.35 1.75
C PHE A 337 8.30 -13.90 2.18
N LEU A 338 7.06 -13.40 2.11
CA LEU A 338 6.69 -12.05 2.51
C LEU A 338 7.05 -11.76 3.98
N ALA A 339 6.72 -12.71 4.88
CA ALA A 339 7.07 -12.60 6.29
C ALA A 339 8.59 -12.64 6.53
N HIS A 340 9.31 -13.44 5.75
CA HIS A 340 10.76 -13.59 5.88
C HIS A 340 11.53 -12.37 5.36
N GLU A 341 11.20 -11.89 4.15
CA GLU A 341 11.94 -10.85 3.44
C GLU A 341 11.54 -9.45 3.91
N TYR A 342 10.24 -9.25 4.17
CA TYR A 342 9.68 -7.92 4.47
C TYR A 342 9.14 -7.79 5.89
N GLY A 343 9.02 -8.89 6.65
CA GLY A 343 8.44 -8.87 8.00
C GLY A 343 6.92 -8.68 8.03
N GLU A 344 6.25 -8.89 6.89
CA GLU A 344 4.81 -8.66 6.72
C GLU A 344 4.00 -9.95 6.75
N TYR A 345 2.79 -9.88 7.30
CA TYR A 345 1.94 -11.06 7.50
C TYR A 345 0.57 -10.86 6.87
N VAL A 346 0.18 -11.81 6.02
CA VAL A 346 -1.14 -11.82 5.38
C VAL A 346 -1.94 -13.02 5.86
N ASN A 347 -3.20 -12.81 6.24
CA ASN A 347 -4.11 -13.88 6.63
C ASN A 347 -5.00 -14.26 5.43
N LEU A 348 -4.51 -15.17 4.60
CA LEU A 348 -5.30 -15.77 3.52
C LEU A 348 -5.46 -17.28 3.76
N GLY A 349 -6.68 -17.71 4.07
CA GLY A 349 -7.05 -19.13 4.21
C GLY A 349 -7.34 -19.78 2.85
N HIS A 350 -7.60 -21.09 2.84
CA HIS A 350 -7.87 -21.83 1.60
C HIS A 350 -9.18 -21.38 0.92
N ASP A 351 -10.24 -21.17 1.71
CA ASP A 351 -11.53 -20.70 1.21
C ASP A 351 -11.45 -19.26 0.68
N ASP A 352 -10.70 -18.40 1.39
CA ASP A 352 -10.45 -17.01 0.97
C ASP A 352 -9.64 -16.98 -0.33
N PHE A 353 -8.66 -17.88 -0.49
CA PHE A 353 -7.91 -18.02 -1.73
C PHE A 353 -8.78 -18.44 -2.91
N ALA A 354 -9.70 -19.40 -2.72
CA ALA A 354 -10.63 -19.79 -3.77
C ALA A 354 -11.51 -18.62 -4.22
N ASN A 355 -12.01 -17.84 -3.27
CA ASN A 355 -12.79 -16.63 -3.54
C ASN A 355 -11.94 -15.54 -4.23
N TRP A 356 -10.70 -15.33 -3.77
CA TRP A 356 -9.74 -14.42 -4.38
C TRP A 356 -9.44 -14.81 -5.83
N LYS A 357 -9.22 -16.09 -6.10
CA LYS A 357 -8.99 -16.61 -7.44
C LYS A 357 -10.18 -16.35 -8.37
N MET A 358 -11.42 -16.51 -7.87
CA MET A 358 -12.62 -16.15 -8.63
C MET A 358 -12.70 -14.63 -8.88
N ALA A 359 -12.44 -13.80 -7.87
CA ALA A 359 -12.44 -12.34 -7.99
C ALA A 359 -11.42 -11.85 -9.03
N ARG A 360 -10.20 -12.43 -9.00
CA ARG A 360 -9.12 -12.21 -9.98
C ARG A 360 -9.58 -12.55 -11.40
N ALA A 361 -10.23 -13.70 -11.59
CA ALA A 361 -10.71 -14.14 -12.90
C ALA A 361 -11.82 -13.23 -13.46
N GLU A 362 -12.65 -12.66 -12.60
CA GLU A 362 -13.70 -11.71 -12.97
C GLU A 362 -13.20 -10.27 -13.11
N GLY A 363 -11.94 -9.99 -12.72
CA GLY A 363 -11.35 -8.64 -12.73
C GLY A 363 -11.98 -7.71 -11.70
N LEU A 364 -12.58 -8.26 -10.63
CA LEU A 364 -13.28 -7.51 -9.59
C LEU A 364 -12.42 -7.40 -8.32
N GLU A 365 -12.52 -6.28 -7.61
CA GLU A 365 -11.96 -6.18 -6.25
C GLU A 365 -12.70 -7.12 -5.30
N PHE A 366 -11.97 -7.92 -4.54
CA PHE A 366 -12.51 -8.85 -3.53
C PHE A 366 -13.39 -8.14 -2.48
N ASP A 367 -13.11 -6.88 -2.15
CA ASP A 367 -13.94 -6.09 -1.22
C ASP A 367 -15.36 -5.83 -1.77
N SER A 368 -15.53 -5.80 -3.10
CA SER A 368 -16.86 -5.67 -3.71
C SER A 368 -17.69 -6.95 -3.55
N LEU A 369 -17.04 -8.12 -3.52
CA LEU A 369 -17.66 -9.42 -3.28
C LEU A 369 -17.89 -9.69 -1.77
N ALA A 370 -16.96 -9.27 -0.90
CA ALA A 370 -17.08 -9.38 0.55
C ALA A 370 -18.15 -8.43 1.13
N SER A 371 -18.49 -7.34 0.41
CA SER A 371 -19.55 -6.41 0.80
C SER A 371 -20.97 -7.03 0.83
N GLN A 372 -21.16 -8.26 0.33
CA GLN A 372 -22.45 -8.95 0.37
C GLN A 372 -22.62 -9.96 1.51
N GLN A 373 -21.58 -10.30 2.29
CA GLN A 373 -21.69 -11.44 3.22
C GLN A 373 -21.48 -11.15 4.72
N ASP A 374 -21.17 -9.92 5.13
CA ASP A 374 -20.97 -9.63 6.56
C ASP A 374 -21.66 -8.37 7.07
N GLN A 375 -23.00 -8.43 7.13
CA GLN A 375 -23.76 -7.59 8.06
C GLN A 375 -24.82 -8.44 8.78
N LYS A 376 -24.40 -9.23 9.78
CA LYS A 376 -25.28 -9.68 10.89
C LYS A 376 -24.57 -10.31 12.10
N SER A 377 -23.24 -10.43 12.12
CA SER A 377 -22.52 -11.13 13.21
C SER A 377 -22.18 -10.25 14.43
N GLY A 378 -22.00 -8.94 14.26
CA GLY A 378 -21.55 -8.05 15.35
C GLY A 378 -22.57 -7.80 16.48
N TYR A 379 -23.87 -7.71 16.16
CA TYR A 379 -24.89 -7.38 17.17
C TYR A 379 -25.21 -8.57 18.10
N PHE A 380 -25.19 -9.79 17.56
CA PHE A 380 -25.47 -11.00 18.32
C PHE A 380 -24.33 -11.33 19.29
N PHE A 381 -23.08 -11.16 18.87
CA PHE A 381 -21.90 -11.34 19.73
C PHE A 381 -21.83 -10.29 20.85
N PHE A 382 -22.23 -9.04 20.55
CA PHE A 382 -22.33 -7.99 21.56
C PHE A 382 -23.39 -8.32 22.61
N LEU A 383 -24.60 -8.72 22.20
CA LEU A 383 -25.67 -9.12 23.12
C LEU A 383 -25.29 -10.36 23.96
N PHE A 384 -24.62 -11.34 23.36
CA PHE A 384 -24.18 -12.54 24.05
C PHE A 384 -23.13 -12.23 25.14
N LYS A 385 -22.17 -11.33 24.87
CA LYS A 385 -21.23 -10.83 25.89
C LYS A 385 -21.94 -10.18 27.08
N TRP A 386 -22.96 -9.37 26.84
CA TRP A 386 -23.72 -8.73 27.92
C TRP A 386 -24.54 -9.74 28.74
N CYS A 387 -25.11 -10.76 28.11
CA CYS A 387 -25.81 -11.85 28.80
C CYS A 387 -24.88 -12.62 29.75
N ILE A 388 -23.64 -12.93 29.34
CA ILE A 388 -22.65 -13.61 30.18
C ILE A 388 -22.26 -12.74 31.38
N ILE A 389 -22.07 -11.44 31.18
CA ILE A 389 -21.74 -10.50 32.27
C ILE A 389 -22.90 -10.42 33.27
N LEU A 390 -24.14 -10.28 32.80
CA LEU A 390 -25.32 -10.23 33.66
C LEU A 390 -25.53 -11.53 34.44
N PHE A 391 -25.33 -12.67 33.79
CA PHE A 391 -25.40 -13.98 34.44
C PHE A 391 -24.33 -14.14 35.54
N SER A 392 -23.10 -13.68 35.27
CA SER A 392 -22.00 -13.71 36.24
C SER A 392 -22.30 -12.82 37.46
N ILE A 393 -22.84 -11.62 37.24
CA ILE A 393 -23.27 -10.72 38.32
C ILE A 393 -24.41 -11.35 39.15
N TYR A 394 -25.37 -11.99 38.49
CA TYR A 394 -26.48 -12.66 39.16
C TYR A 394 -25.98 -13.79 40.07
N MET A 395 -25.11 -14.66 39.56
CA MET A 395 -24.52 -15.77 40.33
C MET A 395 -23.70 -15.26 41.53
N LEU A 396 -22.94 -14.18 41.34
CA LEU A 396 -22.22 -13.51 42.43
C LEU A 396 -23.19 -12.99 43.51
N SER A 397 -24.33 -12.40 43.10
CA SER A 397 -25.35 -11.91 44.03
C SER A 397 -26.00 -13.04 44.85
N VAL A 398 -26.26 -14.19 44.21
CA VAL A 398 -26.82 -15.39 44.87
C VAL A 398 -25.82 -15.94 45.87
N TYR A 399 -24.54 -16.03 45.48
CA TYR A 399 -23.46 -16.48 46.36
C TYR A 399 -23.32 -15.57 47.61
N VAL A 400 -23.34 -14.26 47.44
CA VAL A 400 -23.33 -13.28 48.55
C VAL A 400 -24.56 -13.44 49.45
N ARG A 401 -25.75 -13.65 48.88
CA ARG A 401 -26.98 -13.83 49.65
C ARG A 401 -26.96 -15.12 50.48
N VAL A 402 -26.47 -16.22 49.91
CA VAL A 402 -26.34 -17.51 50.60
C VAL A 402 -25.29 -17.45 51.71
N SER A 403 -24.13 -16.85 51.45
CA SER A 403 -23.05 -16.70 52.45
C SER A 403 -23.47 -15.80 53.62
N LEU A 404 -24.18 -14.69 53.37
CA LEU A 404 -24.76 -13.85 54.43
C LEU A 404 -25.81 -14.60 55.27
N ARG A 405 -26.60 -15.48 54.64
CA ARG A 405 -27.60 -16.31 55.35
C ARG A 405 -26.92 -17.33 56.26
N ARG A 406 -25.84 -17.98 55.78
CA ARG A 406 -25.01 -18.88 56.60
C ARG A 406 -24.34 -18.14 57.76
N LEU A 407 -23.81 -16.94 57.54
CA LEU A 407 -23.22 -16.12 58.60
C LEU A 407 -24.24 -15.68 59.67
N LYS A 408 -25.48 -15.36 59.28
CA LYS A 408 -26.57 -15.07 60.23
C LYS A 408 -26.93 -16.29 61.07
N MET A 409 -27.01 -17.48 60.47
CA MET A 409 -27.27 -18.72 61.21
C MET A 409 -26.15 -19.08 62.19
N VAL A 410 -24.88 -18.86 61.82
CA VAL A 410 -23.74 -19.06 62.73
C VAL A 410 -23.76 -18.06 63.88
N LYS A 411 -24.09 -16.78 63.63
CA LYS A 411 -24.26 -15.77 64.69
C LYS A 411 -25.44 -16.05 65.63
N GLN A 412 -26.52 -16.66 65.14
CA GLN A 412 -27.64 -17.08 65.98
C GLN A 412 -27.29 -18.28 66.85
N LYS A 413 -26.54 -19.27 66.33
CA LYS A 413 -26.03 -20.39 67.15
C LYS A 413 -25.07 -19.92 68.26
N HIS A 414 -24.25 -18.89 68.00
CA HIS A 414 -23.34 -18.35 69.00
C HIS A 414 -24.03 -17.54 70.12
N LYS A 415 -25.25 -17.01 69.87
CA LYS A 415 -26.07 -16.32 70.89
C LYS A 415 -26.90 -17.28 71.77
N HIS A 416 -27.06 -18.54 71.39
CA HIS A 416 -27.72 -19.56 72.21
C HIS A 416 -26.74 -20.48 72.96
N GLY A 417 -25.42 -20.37 72.72
CA GLY A 417 -24.39 -21.12 73.44
C GLY A 417 -23.71 -20.39 74.60
N LEU A 418 -24.19 -19.20 74.99
CA LEU A 418 -23.61 -18.36 76.07
C LEU A 418 -24.62 -18.04 77.20
N LEU A 419 -25.69 -18.82 77.30
CA LEU A 419 -26.59 -18.92 78.47
C LEU A 419 -26.67 -20.38 78.92
N GLY A 420 -25.50 -20.98 79.11
CA GLY A 420 -25.28 -22.16 79.93
C GLY A 420 -24.43 -21.75 81.12
#